data_AF-A0A0S8CJP5-F1
#
_entry.id   AF-A0A0S8CJP5-F1
#
_cell.length_a   1.000
_cell.length_b   1.000
_cell.length_c   1.000
_cell.angle_alpha   90.00
_cell.angle_beta   90.00
_cell.angle_gamma   90.00
#
_symmetry.space_group_name_H-M   'P 1'
#
loop_
_entity.id
_entity.type
_entity.pdbx_description
1 polymer ?
#
loop_
_entity_poly.entity_id
_entity_poly.type
_entity_poly.pdbx_seq_one_letter_code
_entity_poly.pdbx_strand_id
1 'polypeptide(L)'
;MGNKVNNAYINAKRDALKARDVATNMALDNYNDSKKHASTVQKISKRVAVDEATNNLAETTCKETVKLLEKIRDSAISEAREICNAICNQSEQKYNATAAKK
;
A
#
# COMPACT_ATOMS: atom_id res chain seq x y z
N MET A 1 34.52 12.61 12.21
CA MET A 1 33.74 11.46 11.67
C MET A 1 32.34 11.25 12.27
N GLY A 2 31.95 11.87 13.40
CA GLY A 2 30.58 11.73 13.98
C GLY A 2 29.45 12.31 13.11
N ASN A 3 29.68 13.49 12.53
CA ASN A 3 28.64 14.25 11.82
C ASN A 3 28.15 13.60 10.50
N LYS A 4 29.04 12.93 9.76
CA LYS A 4 28.70 12.28 8.47
C LYS A 4 27.84 11.02 8.65
N VAL A 5 28.11 10.22 9.67
CA VAL A 5 27.36 8.98 9.97
C VAL A 5 25.96 9.30 10.48
N ASN A 6 25.83 10.33 11.31
CA ASN A 6 24.54 10.83 11.78
C ASN A 6 23.66 11.34 10.61
N ASN A 7 24.23 12.13 9.71
CA ASN A 7 23.51 12.61 8.53
C ASN A 7 23.07 11.48 7.59
N ALA A 8 23.89 10.44 7.40
CA ALA A 8 23.52 9.29 6.59
C ALA A 8 22.35 8.49 7.18
N TYR A 9 22.35 8.27 8.50
CA TYR A 9 21.23 7.63 9.21
C TYR A 9 19.93 8.43 9.07
N ILE A 10 19.98 9.73 9.35
CA ILE A 10 18.80 10.62 9.27
C ILE A 10 18.22 10.64 7.86
N ASN A 11 19.08 10.73 6.83
CA ASN A 11 18.63 10.74 5.44
C ASN A 11 18.02 9.39 5.03
N ALA A 12 18.65 8.26 5.36
CA ALA A 12 18.13 6.93 5.04
C ALA A 12 16.73 6.70 5.65
N LYS A 13 16.53 7.10 6.92
CA LYS A 13 15.24 7.01 7.59
C LYS A 13 14.19 7.92 6.94
N ARG A 14 14.56 9.15 6.58
CA ARG A 14 13.66 10.10 5.89
C ARG A 14 13.23 9.55 4.54
N ASP A 15 14.16 9.05 3.75
CA ASP A 15 13.88 8.57 2.40
C ASP A 15 13.03 7.28 2.43
N ALA A 16 13.28 6.38 3.38
CA ALA A 16 12.45 5.20 3.61
C ALA A 16 10.99 5.56 3.97
N LEU A 17 10.81 6.53 4.88
CA LEU A 17 9.48 7.02 5.26
C LEU A 17 8.75 7.66 4.07
N LYS A 18 9.43 8.48 3.27
CA LYS A 18 8.86 9.07 2.05
C LYS A 18 8.45 8.00 1.04
N ALA A 19 9.31 7.01 0.81
CA ALA A 19 9.02 5.92 -0.13
C ALA A 19 7.80 5.09 0.33
N ARG A 20 7.70 4.79 1.64
CA ARG A 20 6.54 4.13 2.22
C ARG A 20 5.25 4.93 2.01
N ASP A 21 5.29 6.23 2.25
CA ASP A 21 4.12 7.09 2.12
C ASP A 21 3.66 7.18 0.66
N VAL A 22 4.60 7.29 -0.30
CA VAL A 22 4.30 7.22 -1.74
C VAL A 22 3.65 5.89 -2.10
N ALA A 23 4.23 4.76 -1.69
CA ALA A 23 3.68 3.43 -1.99
C ALA A 23 2.28 3.24 -1.36
N THR A 24 2.08 3.73 -0.14
CA THR A 24 0.79 3.67 0.56
C THR A 24 -0.27 4.47 -0.18
N ASN A 25 0.05 5.70 -0.60
CA ASN A 25 -0.86 6.56 -1.35
C ASN A 25 -1.19 5.95 -2.71
N MET A 26 -0.20 5.42 -3.43
CA MET A 26 -0.42 4.72 -4.70
C MET A 26 -1.35 3.51 -4.54
N ALA A 27 -1.18 2.71 -3.48
CA ALA A 27 -2.07 1.58 -3.20
C ALA A 27 -3.51 2.04 -2.90
N LEU A 28 -3.67 3.15 -2.16
CA LEU A 28 -4.97 3.75 -1.86
C LEU A 28 -5.66 4.31 -3.11
N ASP A 29 -4.93 5.04 -3.95
CA ASP A 29 -5.45 5.62 -5.18
C ASP A 29 -5.90 4.53 -6.15
N ASN A 30 -5.07 3.51 -6.36
CA ASN A 30 -5.40 2.36 -7.21
C ASN A 30 -6.63 1.60 -6.68
N TYR A 31 -6.75 1.41 -5.36
CA TYR A 31 -7.93 0.82 -4.74
C TYR A 31 -9.18 1.65 -5.01
N ASN A 32 -9.11 2.96 -4.77
CA ASN A 32 -10.25 3.86 -4.94
C ASN A 32 -10.74 3.90 -6.39
N ASP A 33 -9.82 3.98 -7.35
CA ASP A 33 -10.18 4.00 -8.76
C ASP A 33 -10.71 2.66 -9.24
N SER A 34 -10.09 1.54 -8.84
CA SER A 34 -10.60 0.20 -9.18
C SER A 34 -11.98 -0.05 -8.58
N LYS A 35 -12.23 0.42 -7.35
CA LYS A 35 -13.54 0.33 -6.69
C LYS A 35 -14.61 1.13 -7.42
N LYS A 36 -14.28 2.34 -7.91
CA LYS A 36 -15.20 3.12 -8.75
C LYS A 36 -15.53 2.37 -10.05
N HIS A 37 -14.53 1.79 -10.71
CA HIS A 37 -14.75 0.99 -11.93
C HIS A 37 -15.65 -0.22 -11.66
N ALA A 38 -15.39 -0.99 -10.59
CA ALA A 38 -16.23 -2.12 -10.19
C ALA A 38 -17.69 -1.69 -9.94
N SER A 39 -17.91 -0.56 -9.26
CA SER A 39 -19.26 -0.02 -9.03
C SER A 39 -19.94 0.45 -10.32
N THR A 40 -19.20 1.07 -11.24
CA THR A 40 -19.73 1.46 -12.55
C THR A 40 -20.16 0.24 -13.37
N VAL A 41 -19.31 -0.79 -13.42
CA VAL A 41 -19.64 -2.05 -14.10
C VAL A 41 -20.88 -2.68 -13.48
N GLN A 42 -20.97 -2.76 -12.14
CA GLN A 42 -22.17 -3.25 -11.45
C GLN A 42 -23.43 -2.50 -11.86
N LYS A 43 -23.38 -1.16 -11.88
CA LYS A 43 -24.53 -0.31 -12.27
C LYS A 43 -24.96 -0.57 -13.71
N ILE A 44 -24.01 -0.75 -14.63
CA ILE A 44 -24.29 -1.08 -16.03
C ILE A 44 -24.90 -2.49 -16.12
N SER A 45 -24.29 -3.48 -15.46
CA SER A 45 -24.78 -4.86 -15.43
C SER A 45 -26.20 -4.96 -14.88
N LYS A 46 -26.53 -4.22 -13.81
CA LYS A 46 -27.90 -4.19 -13.25
C LYS A 46 -28.92 -3.56 -14.20
N ARG A 47 -28.52 -2.60 -15.04
CA ARG A 47 -29.41 -1.97 -16.04
C ARG A 47 -29.76 -2.90 -17.20
N VAL A 48 -28.86 -3.82 -17.54
CA VAL A 48 -29.04 -4.76 -18.66
C VAL A 48 -29.51 -6.15 -18.21
N ALA A 49 -29.51 -6.42 -16.91
CA ALA A 49 -29.97 -7.67 -16.34
C ALA A 49 -31.46 -7.88 -16.65
N VAL A 50 -31.76 -9.00 -17.30
CA VAL A 50 -33.12 -9.37 -17.74
C VAL A 50 -33.95 -10.02 -16.63
N ASP A 51 -33.30 -10.48 -15.56
CA ASP A 51 -33.92 -11.15 -14.43
C ASP A 51 -33.25 -10.80 -13.09
N GLU A 52 -33.87 -11.24 -11.99
CA GLU A 52 -33.39 -11.02 -10.63
C GLU A 52 -32.09 -11.80 -10.34
N ALA A 53 -31.92 -12.99 -10.91
CA ALA A 53 -30.73 -13.80 -10.71
C ALA A 53 -29.46 -13.11 -11.25
N THR A 54 -29.55 -12.53 -12.43
CA THR A 54 -28.48 -11.77 -13.09
C THR A 54 -28.17 -10.49 -12.32
N ASN A 55 -29.19 -9.83 -11.79
CA ASN A 55 -29.02 -8.66 -10.91
C ASN A 55 -28.26 -9.01 -9.63
N ASN A 56 -28.61 -10.12 -8.97
CA ASN A 56 -27.96 -10.61 -7.76
C ASN A 56 -26.53 -11.08 -8.03
N LEU A 57 -26.28 -11.69 -9.19
CA LEU A 57 -24.94 -12.08 -9.61
C LEU A 57 -24.05 -10.85 -9.81
N ALA A 58 -24.52 -9.82 -10.53
CA ALA A 58 -23.78 -8.57 -10.70
C ALA A 58 -23.41 -7.91 -9.36
N GLU A 59 -24.32 -7.97 -8.37
CA GLU A 59 -24.04 -7.48 -7.04
C GLU A 59 -23.00 -8.30 -6.27
N THR A 60 -23.11 -9.62 -6.32
CA THR A 60 -22.18 -10.53 -5.65
C THR A 60 -20.78 -10.39 -6.24
N THR A 61 -20.65 -10.39 -7.57
CA THR A 61 -19.38 -10.19 -8.26
C THR A 61 -18.74 -8.85 -7.90
N CYS A 62 -19.52 -7.77 -7.81
CA CYS A 62 -18.99 -6.47 -7.38
C CYS A 62 -18.48 -6.51 -5.94
N LYS A 63 -19.23 -7.12 -5.01
CA LYS A 63 -18.82 -7.26 -3.60
C LYS A 63 -17.53 -8.07 -3.47
N GLU A 64 -17.42 -9.19 -4.18
CA GLU A 64 -16.23 -10.03 -4.18
C GLU A 64 -15.01 -9.33 -4.79
N THR A 65 -15.21 -8.63 -5.90
CA THR A 65 -14.15 -7.81 -6.53
C THR A 65 -13.64 -6.76 -5.56
N VAL A 66 -14.51 -6.03 -4.87
CA VAL A 66 -14.09 -5.01 -3.89
C VAL A 66 -13.33 -5.65 -2.73
N LYS A 67 -13.77 -6.80 -2.21
CA LYS A 67 -13.03 -7.53 -1.15
C LYS A 67 -11.63 -7.96 -1.61
N LEU A 68 -11.48 -8.39 -2.86
CA LEU A 68 -10.17 -8.73 -3.41
C LEU A 68 -9.27 -7.49 -3.52
N LEU A 69 -9.82 -6.36 -3.99
CA LEU A 69 -9.10 -5.10 -4.07
C LEU A 69 -8.66 -4.60 -2.68
N GLU A 70 -9.46 -4.79 -1.64
CA GLU A 70 -9.08 -4.47 -0.25
C GLU A 70 -7.89 -5.29 0.21
N LYS A 71 -7.90 -6.60 -0.05
CA LYS A 71 -6.77 -7.49 0.28
C LYS A 71 -5.49 -7.07 -0.44
N ILE A 72 -5.58 -6.72 -1.72
CA ILE A 72 -4.42 -6.28 -2.51
C ILE A 72 -3.86 -4.97 -1.95
N ARG A 73 -4.73 -3.99 -1.67
CA ARG A 73 -4.34 -2.73 -1.03
C ARG A 73 -3.63 -2.98 0.30
N ASP A 74 -4.23 -3.79 1.17
CA ASP A 74 -3.69 -4.02 2.51
C ASP A 74 -2.36 -4.77 2.47
N SER A 75 -2.22 -5.73 1.55
CA SER A 75 -0.95 -6.43 1.29
C SER A 75 0.13 -5.47 0.82
N ALA A 76 -0.16 -4.59 -0.15
CA ALA A 76 0.81 -3.63 -0.67
C ALA A 76 1.25 -2.61 0.41
N ILE A 77 0.31 -2.15 1.24
CA ILE A 77 0.61 -1.27 2.38
C ILE A 77 1.46 -2.00 3.43
N SER A 78 1.17 -3.26 3.71
CA SER A 78 1.96 -4.08 4.65
C SER A 78 3.40 -4.23 4.16
N GLU A 79 3.58 -4.61 2.90
CA GLU A 79 4.90 -4.79 2.29
C GLU A 79 5.70 -3.47 2.31
N ALA A 80 5.08 -2.34 1.97
CA ALA A 80 5.71 -1.03 2.05
C ALA A 80 6.18 -0.68 3.48
N ARG A 81 5.39 -1.06 4.50
CA ARG A 81 5.76 -0.86 5.91
C ARG A 81 6.91 -1.77 6.34
N GLU A 82 6.88 -3.04 5.93
CA GLU A 82 7.94 -4.01 6.25
C GLU A 82 9.29 -3.58 5.65
N ILE A 83 9.29 -3.16 4.39
CA ILE A 83 10.50 -2.64 3.72
C ILE A 83 11.02 -1.38 4.44
N CYS A 84 10.13 -0.43 4.77
CA CYS A 84 10.51 0.77 5.50
C CYS A 84 11.13 0.44 6.87
N ASN A 85 10.53 -0.50 7.60
CA ASN A 85 11.02 -0.93 8.91
C ASN A 85 12.39 -1.61 8.80
N ALA A 86 12.58 -2.48 7.81
CA ALA A 86 13.85 -3.14 7.55
C ALA A 86 14.97 -2.13 7.27
N ILE A 87 14.71 -1.12 6.44
CA ILE A 87 15.69 -0.06 6.13
C ILE A 87 16.01 0.77 7.37
N CYS A 88 14.99 1.19 8.12
CA CYS A 88 15.16 1.94 9.36
C CYS A 88 16.03 1.17 10.37
N ASN A 89 15.70 -0.10 10.62
CA ASN A 89 16.43 -0.97 11.54
C ASN A 89 17.88 -1.17 11.10
N GLN A 90 18.11 -1.42 9.81
CA GLN A 90 19.47 -1.58 9.27
C GLN A 90 20.28 -0.28 9.41
N SER A 91 19.65 0.88 9.17
CA SER A 91 20.31 2.18 9.30
C SER A 91 20.70 2.48 10.76
N GLU A 92 19.84 2.11 11.72
CA GLU A 92 20.09 2.27 13.15
C GLU A 92 21.20 1.34 13.64
N GLN A 93 21.18 0.07 13.23
CA GLN A 93 22.26 -0.88 13.54
C GLN A 93 23.61 -0.38 13.03
N LYS A 94 23.68 0.13 11.80
CA LYS A 94 24.90 0.72 11.21
C LYS A 94 25.38 1.94 12.01
N TYR A 95 24.47 2.82 12.43
CA TYR A 95 24.79 3.98 13.24
C TYR A 95 25.38 3.55 14.60
N ASN A 96 24.71 2.67 15.32
CA ASN A 96 25.13 2.19 16.64
C ASN A 96 26.48 1.46 16.59
N ALA A 97 26.69 0.58 15.60
CA ALA A 97 27.96 -0.11 15.41
C ALA A 97 29.13 0.85 15.11
N THR A 98 28.85 1.98 14.48
CA THR A 98 29.86 3.01 14.17
C THR A 98 30.11 3.94 15.35
N ALA A 99 29.10 4.20 16.18
CA ALA A 99 29.22 4.96 17.41
C ALA A 99 30.02 4.19 18.47
N ALA A 100 29.81 2.88 18.59
CA ALA A 100 30.52 2.02 19.56
C ALA A 100 32.02 1.80 19.24
N LYS A 101 32.46 2.13 18.03
CA LYS A 101 33.87 2.01 17.58
C LYS A 101 34.68 3.31 17.75
N LYS A 102 34.10 4.36 18.32
CA LYS A 102 34.74 5.65 18.60
C LYS A 102 34.84 5.86 20.09
#